data_AF-A0A553RPX6-F1
#
_entry.id   AF-A0A553RPX6-F1
#
_cell.length_a   1.000
_cell.length_b   1.000
_cell.length_c   1.000
_cell.angle_alpha   90.00
_cell.angle_beta   90.00
_cell.angle_gamma   90.00
#
_symmetry.space_group_name_H-M   'P 1'
#
loop_
_entity.id
_entity.type
_entity.pdbx_description
1 polymer ?
#
loop_
_entity_poly.entity_id
_entity_poly.type
_entity_poly.pdbx_seq_one_letter_code
_entity_poly.pdbx_strand_id
1 'polypeptide(L)'
;MMQSSAEEKTVFSCALNEDVEGLNFLSQRSSIQENKHLENILWEKDEVGRHALFTACTLGLTTVVRELVQNGADVNEVTARGYSPLHFSAMWGHLDTLKVLVELNADVQVCNFRGEKAVDVARRYEKVDCAEYLAWSEAKHSLQTFIQDVRTIVADQEKIQGKLNKEEKNLCINTCSGKSDWINNIKNATTQDFIEQKKLMEDVLMPILLKLNSHTASEATVRRVKNI
;
A
#
# COMPACT_ATOMS: atom_id res chain seq x y z
N MET A 1 -31.26 32.15 31.14
CA MET A 1 -29.88 31.72 31.43
C MET A 1 -29.48 30.77 30.32
N MET A 2 -28.36 31.07 29.67
CA MET A 2 -27.85 30.34 28.52
C MET A 2 -27.58 28.88 28.90
N GLN A 3 -28.22 27.94 28.21
CA GLN A 3 -27.70 26.58 28.14
C GLN A 3 -26.41 26.67 27.32
N SER A 4 -25.28 26.56 28.01
CA SER A 4 -23.97 26.32 27.40
C SER A 4 -24.07 25.05 26.57
N SER A 5 -24.10 25.18 25.24
CA SER A 5 -23.94 24.05 24.34
C SER A 5 -22.52 23.51 24.52
N ALA A 6 -22.35 22.52 25.38
CA ALA A 6 -21.17 21.69 25.32
C ALA A 6 -21.22 21.02 23.94
N GLU A 7 -20.46 21.55 22.99
CA GLU A 7 -20.28 20.94 21.68
C GLU A 7 -19.88 19.49 21.91
N GLU A 8 -20.72 18.56 21.47
CA GLU A 8 -20.44 17.14 21.56
C GLU A 8 -19.12 16.89 20.83
N LYS A 9 -18.06 16.54 21.58
CA LYS A 9 -16.73 16.28 21.01
C LYS A 9 -16.83 15.07 20.09
N THR A 10 -16.92 15.32 18.80
CA THR A 10 -16.87 14.29 17.74
C THR A 10 -15.44 14.02 17.33
N VAL A 11 -15.17 12.81 16.81
CA VAL A 11 -13.86 12.45 16.23
C VAL A 11 -13.42 13.48 15.19
N PHE A 12 -14.35 14.00 14.40
CA PHE A 12 -14.09 15.05 13.42
C PHE A 12 -13.62 16.36 14.07
N SER A 13 -14.30 16.83 15.11
CA SER A 13 -13.90 18.06 15.83
C SER A 13 -12.54 17.90 16.51
N CYS A 14 -12.21 16.71 17.03
CA CYS A 14 -10.90 16.45 17.61
C CYS A 14 -9.80 16.40 16.55
N ALA A 15 -10.06 15.77 15.40
CA ALA A 15 -9.13 15.75 14.27
C ALA A 15 -8.88 17.16 13.70
N LEU A 16 -9.92 18.00 13.62
CA LEU A 16 -9.80 19.38 13.13
C LEU A 16 -8.98 20.27 14.08
N ASN A 17 -9.13 20.07 15.38
CA ASN A 17 -8.45 20.86 16.42
C ASN A 17 -7.12 20.26 16.89
N GLU A 18 -6.65 19.18 16.26
CA GLU A 18 -5.47 18.42 16.69
C GLU A 18 -5.56 17.92 18.15
N ASP A 19 -6.79 17.71 18.67
CA ASP A 19 -7.06 17.26 20.04
C ASP A 19 -6.84 15.74 20.15
N VAL A 20 -5.57 15.33 20.24
CA VAL A 20 -5.15 13.93 20.39
C VAL A 20 -5.66 13.31 21.69
N GLU A 21 -5.72 14.08 22.78
CA GLU A 21 -6.27 13.60 24.05
C GLU A 21 -7.77 13.30 23.92
N GLY A 22 -8.50 14.15 23.22
CA GLY A 22 -9.90 13.93 22.85
C GLY A 22 -10.09 12.67 22.00
N LEU A 23 -9.26 12.45 20.98
CA LEU A 23 -9.30 11.23 20.16
C LEU A 23 -9.07 9.97 21.00
N ASN A 24 -8.05 9.99 21.87
CA ASN A 24 -7.74 8.87 22.75
C ASN A 24 -8.84 8.59 23.77
N PHE A 25 -9.45 9.64 24.33
CA PHE A 25 -10.58 9.49 25.24
C PHE A 25 -11.79 8.86 24.56
N LEU A 26 -12.10 9.27 23.32
CA LEU A 26 -13.17 8.68 22.52
C LEU A 26 -12.89 7.21 22.18
N SER A 27 -11.63 6.88 21.85
CA SER A 27 -11.19 5.50 21.64
C SER A 27 -11.38 4.62 22.88
N GLN A 28 -10.96 5.10 24.06
CA GLN A 28 -11.10 4.35 25.32
C GLN A 28 -12.56 4.14 25.76
N ARG A 29 -13.51 4.99 25.33
CA ARG A 29 -14.94 4.75 25.58
C ARG A 29 -15.48 3.56 24.78
N SER A 30 -14.92 3.30 23.60
CA SER A 30 -15.33 2.19 22.75
C SER A 30 -14.94 0.82 23.31
N SER A 31 -13.84 0.73 24.07
CA SER A 31 -13.37 -0.53 24.68
C SER A 31 -14.16 -0.96 25.93
N ILE A 32 -14.99 -0.08 26.48
CA ILE A 32 -15.77 -0.33 27.71
C ILE A 32 -17.20 -0.82 27.40
N GLN A 33 -17.67 -0.72 26.15
CA GLN A 33 -19.02 -1.17 25.76
C GLN A 33 -18.96 -2.22 24.65
N GLU A 34 -19.23 -3.48 25.00
CA GLU A 34 -19.46 -4.62 24.10
C GLU A 34 -20.72 -4.41 23.22
N ASN A 35 -20.74 -3.41 22.35
CA ASN A 35 -21.86 -3.15 21.46
C ASN A 35 -21.37 -3.06 20.01
N LYS A 36 -21.48 -4.21 19.32
CA LYS A 36 -21.33 -4.40 17.86
C LYS A 36 -22.06 -3.39 16.96
N HIS A 37 -22.93 -2.54 17.53
CA HIS A 37 -23.67 -1.53 16.80
C HIS A 37 -22.95 -0.17 16.72
N LEU A 38 -21.91 0.06 17.53
CA LEU A 38 -21.14 1.32 17.62
C LEU A 38 -19.89 1.38 16.75
N GLU A 39 -19.46 0.26 16.12
CA GLU A 39 -18.28 0.22 15.23
C GLU A 39 -18.37 1.25 14.08
N ASN A 40 -19.59 1.69 13.72
CA ASN A 40 -19.83 2.66 12.64
C ASN A 40 -19.97 4.12 13.10
N ILE A 41 -20.06 4.42 14.40
CA ILE A 41 -20.26 5.81 14.87
C ILE A 41 -18.96 6.62 14.80
N LEU A 42 -17.80 5.98 14.90
CA LEU A 42 -16.50 6.64 14.71
C LEU A 42 -16.27 7.12 13.27
N TRP A 43 -16.96 6.49 12.29
CA TRP A 43 -16.69 6.60 10.85
C TRP A 43 -17.93 6.95 10.04
N GLU A 44 -18.94 7.56 10.67
CA GLU A 44 -20.28 7.75 10.09
C GLU A 44 -20.22 8.52 8.75
N LYS A 45 -20.82 7.93 7.72
CA LYS A 45 -20.76 8.40 6.33
C LYS A 45 -21.89 9.40 6.04
N ASP A 46 -21.51 10.68 5.87
CA ASP A 46 -22.29 11.85 5.35
C ASP A 46 -23.45 12.41 6.21
N GLU A 47 -23.93 13.66 6.12
CA GLU A 47 -24.03 14.63 4.99
C GLU A 47 -23.16 15.92 5.11
N VAL A 48 -22.31 16.01 6.12
CA VAL A 48 -21.09 16.87 6.13
C VAL A 48 -19.85 16.05 6.59
N GLY A 49 -20.02 14.71 6.70
CA GLY A 49 -19.12 13.69 7.25
C GLY A 49 -18.01 13.22 6.31
N ARG A 50 -17.15 14.14 5.90
CA ARG A 50 -15.93 13.84 5.14
C ARG A 50 -14.88 13.28 6.10
N HIS A 51 -14.96 11.99 6.39
CA HIS A 51 -13.96 11.14 7.03
C HIS A 51 -12.78 11.86 7.71
N ALA A 52 -12.67 11.74 9.03
CA ALA A 52 -11.60 12.36 9.82
C ALA A 52 -10.20 12.07 9.26
N LEU A 53 -9.96 10.85 8.74
CA LEU A 53 -8.68 10.48 8.12
C LEU A 53 -8.37 11.32 6.87
N PHE A 54 -9.34 11.48 5.97
CA PHE A 54 -9.17 12.29 4.75
C PHE A 54 -8.95 13.77 5.08
N THR A 55 -9.64 14.29 6.11
CA THR A 55 -9.43 15.65 6.60
C THR A 55 -8.02 15.81 7.17
N ALA A 56 -7.58 14.89 8.04
CA ALA A 56 -6.22 14.89 8.58
C ALA A 56 -5.16 14.82 7.47
N CYS A 57 -5.38 14.01 6.43
CA CYS A 57 -4.50 13.94 5.26
C CYS A 57 -4.51 15.20 4.39
N THR A 58 -5.64 15.91 4.33
CA THR A 58 -5.76 17.19 3.62
C THR A 58 -5.04 18.32 4.36
N LEU A 59 -5.05 18.28 5.69
CA LEU A 59 -4.42 19.27 6.55
C LEU A 59 -2.94 18.96 6.89
N GLY A 60 -2.48 17.73 6.64
CA GLY A 60 -1.10 17.31 6.91
C GLY A 60 -0.85 16.90 8.37
N LEU A 61 -1.89 16.48 9.09
CA LEU A 61 -1.86 16.19 10.53
C LEU A 61 -1.34 14.78 10.79
N THR A 62 -0.02 14.61 10.73
CA THR A 62 0.65 13.30 10.87
C THR A 62 0.28 12.54 12.15
N THR A 63 0.21 13.23 13.28
CA THR A 63 -0.15 12.66 14.59
C THR A 63 -1.59 12.14 14.57
N VAL A 64 -2.52 12.97 14.12
CA VAL A 64 -3.94 12.61 13.96
C VAL A 64 -4.11 11.43 13.02
N VAL A 65 -3.38 11.38 11.90
CA VAL A 65 -3.41 10.23 10.97
C VAL A 65 -3.00 8.93 11.66
N ARG A 66 -1.90 8.93 12.43
CA ARG A 66 -1.46 7.72 13.17
C ARG A 66 -2.53 7.27 14.16
N GLU A 67 -3.04 8.20 14.96
CA GLU A 67 -4.06 7.89 15.97
C GLU A 67 -5.33 7.35 15.33
N LEU A 68 -5.81 7.95 14.25
CA LEU A 68 -7.01 7.47 13.57
C LEU A 68 -6.83 6.04 13.04
N VAL A 69 -5.70 5.74 12.39
CA VAL A 69 -5.41 4.39 11.88
C VAL A 69 -5.21 3.38 13.01
N GLN A 70 -4.53 3.76 14.10
CA GLN A 70 -4.41 2.92 15.29
C GLN A 70 -5.77 2.61 15.95
N ASN A 71 -6.71 3.56 15.86
CA ASN A 71 -8.07 3.41 16.34
C ASN A 71 -9.02 2.74 15.32
N GLY A 72 -8.48 2.13 14.26
CA GLY A 72 -9.23 1.30 13.32
C GLY A 72 -9.70 1.99 12.04
N ALA A 73 -9.21 3.21 11.74
CA ALA A 73 -9.44 3.81 10.42
C ALA A 73 -8.80 2.93 9.34
N ASP A 74 -9.53 2.65 8.27
CA ASP A 74 -8.95 1.99 7.10
C ASP A 74 -8.10 2.98 6.31
N VAL A 75 -6.78 2.78 6.35
CA VAL A 75 -5.78 3.58 5.62
C VAL A 75 -5.98 3.50 4.09
N ASN A 76 -6.65 2.45 3.61
CA ASN A 76 -6.91 2.18 2.20
C ASN A 76 -8.35 2.53 1.79
N GLU A 77 -9.11 3.17 2.66
CA GLU A 77 -10.46 3.58 2.33
C GLU A 77 -10.47 4.50 1.09
N VAL A 78 -11.49 4.36 0.26
CA VAL A 78 -11.65 5.17 -0.95
C VAL A 78 -12.97 5.91 -0.95
N THR A 79 -12.93 7.17 -1.38
CA THR A 79 -14.14 7.95 -1.66
C THR A 79 -14.94 7.32 -2.81
N ALA A 80 -16.18 7.79 -3.01
CA ALA A 80 -17.00 7.40 -4.17
C ALA A 80 -16.33 7.65 -5.55
N ARG A 81 -15.29 8.50 -5.59
CA ARG A 81 -14.48 8.77 -6.79
C ARG A 81 -13.13 8.04 -6.80
N GLY A 82 -12.93 7.06 -5.92
CA GLY A 82 -11.71 6.27 -5.86
C GLY A 82 -10.49 6.99 -5.26
N TYR A 83 -10.66 8.17 -4.66
CA TYR A 83 -9.55 8.83 -3.96
C TYR A 83 -9.30 8.15 -2.62
N SER A 84 -8.07 7.71 -2.37
CA SER A 84 -7.57 7.24 -1.08
C SER A 84 -6.92 8.36 -0.25
N PRO A 85 -6.72 8.19 1.06
CA PRO A 85 -5.98 9.15 1.90
C PRO A 85 -4.64 9.58 1.29
N LEU A 86 -3.93 8.65 0.66
CA LEU A 86 -2.65 8.90 -0.01
C LEU A 86 -2.77 9.89 -1.18
N HIS A 87 -3.88 9.88 -1.92
CA HIS A 87 -4.14 10.85 -2.97
C HIS A 87 -4.33 12.26 -2.41
N PHE A 88 -4.98 12.40 -1.25
CA PHE A 88 -5.19 13.71 -0.63
C PHE A 88 -3.88 14.28 -0.09
N SER A 89 -3.07 13.49 0.62
CA SER A 89 -1.75 13.95 1.05
C SER A 89 -0.86 14.34 -0.14
N ALA A 90 -0.93 13.57 -1.23
CA ALA A 90 -0.20 13.84 -2.47
C ALA A 90 -0.68 15.11 -3.19
N MET A 91 -1.99 15.36 -3.22
CA MET A 91 -2.59 16.55 -3.84
C MET A 91 -2.16 17.84 -3.13
N TRP A 92 -2.13 17.81 -1.80
CA TRP A 92 -1.80 18.98 -0.98
C TRP A 92 -0.30 19.14 -0.72
N GLY A 93 0.51 18.10 -0.98
CA GLY A 93 1.97 18.14 -0.84
C GLY A 93 2.48 17.82 0.56
N HIS A 94 1.67 17.14 1.38
CA HIS A 94 2.01 16.80 2.76
C HIS A 94 2.90 15.57 2.81
N LEU A 95 4.20 15.75 2.51
CA LEU A 95 5.17 14.67 2.40
C LEU A 95 5.26 13.82 3.67
N ASP A 96 5.29 14.43 4.85
CA ASP A 96 5.42 13.69 6.11
C ASP A 96 4.18 12.84 6.39
N THR A 97 2.99 13.37 6.08
CA THR A 97 1.74 12.59 6.19
C THR A 97 1.72 11.45 5.20
N LEU A 98 2.19 11.69 3.98
CA LEU A 98 2.29 10.68 2.94
C LEU A 98 3.26 9.55 3.37
N LYS A 99 4.41 9.88 3.95
CA LYS A 99 5.35 8.89 4.53
C LYS A 99 4.68 8.07 5.62
N VAL A 100 3.97 8.72 6.55
CA VAL A 100 3.22 8.03 7.60
C VAL A 100 2.19 7.06 7.01
N LEU A 101 1.43 7.46 5.99
CA LEU A 101 0.47 6.57 5.34
C LEU A 101 1.15 5.33 4.73
N VAL A 102 2.28 5.52 4.04
CA VAL A 102 3.04 4.39 3.46
C VAL A 102 3.61 3.48 4.56
N GLU A 103 4.10 4.03 5.67
CA GLU A 103 4.52 3.25 6.85
C GLU A 103 3.37 2.44 7.44
N LEU A 104 2.15 2.98 7.42
CA LEU A 104 0.92 2.32 7.86
C LEU A 104 0.31 1.39 6.79
N ASN A 105 1.11 0.97 5.80
CA ASN A 105 0.70 0.04 4.74
C ASN A 105 -0.41 0.57 3.81
N ALA A 106 -0.45 1.88 3.55
CA ALA A 106 -1.26 2.43 2.47
C ALA A 106 -0.82 1.86 1.10
N ASP A 107 -1.79 1.44 0.31
CA ASP A 107 -1.59 0.93 -1.04
C ASP A 107 -1.30 2.09 -2.00
N VAL A 108 -0.05 2.11 -2.49
CA VAL A 108 0.45 3.10 -3.44
C VAL A 108 -0.04 2.87 -4.88
N GLN A 109 -0.68 1.73 -5.15
CA GLN A 109 -1.16 1.32 -6.48
C GLN A 109 -2.63 1.67 -6.72
N VAL A 110 -3.35 2.18 -5.72
CA VAL A 110 -4.75 2.57 -5.86
C VAL A 110 -4.89 3.65 -6.93
N CYS A 111 -5.84 3.44 -7.84
CA CYS A 111 -6.21 4.41 -8.87
C CYS A 111 -7.54 5.07 -8.54
N ASN A 112 -7.63 6.39 -8.73
CA ASN A 112 -8.90 7.11 -8.66
C ASN A 112 -9.74 6.91 -9.93
N PHE A 113 -10.94 7.52 -9.99
CA PHE A 113 -11.85 7.41 -11.14
C PHE A 113 -11.28 7.90 -12.49
N ARG A 114 -10.20 8.68 -12.49
CA ARG A 114 -9.47 9.12 -13.69
C ARG A 114 -8.36 8.14 -14.09
N GLY A 115 -8.18 7.05 -13.36
CA GLY A 115 -7.05 6.14 -13.53
C GLY A 115 -5.72 6.70 -13.02
N GLU A 116 -5.75 7.77 -12.22
CA GLU A 116 -4.53 8.38 -11.66
C GLU A 116 -4.20 7.70 -10.33
N LYS A 117 -2.92 7.34 -10.15
CA LYS A 117 -2.39 6.98 -8.83
C LYS A 117 -2.07 8.23 -8.02
N ALA A 118 -1.75 8.05 -6.74
CA ALA A 118 -1.29 9.15 -5.88
C ALA A 118 -0.07 9.90 -6.48
N VAL A 119 0.84 9.20 -7.17
CA VAL A 119 2.02 9.82 -7.81
C VAL A 119 1.64 10.73 -8.96
N ASP A 120 0.63 10.37 -9.73
CA ASP A 120 0.14 11.17 -10.87
C ASP A 120 -0.58 12.42 -10.38
N VAL A 121 -1.33 12.29 -9.28
CA VAL A 121 -1.93 13.43 -8.59
C VAL A 121 -0.84 14.38 -8.06
N ALA A 122 0.19 13.87 -7.38
CA ALA A 122 1.31 14.71 -6.91
C ALA A 122 1.96 15.48 -8.07
N ARG A 123 2.22 14.82 -9.20
CA ARG A 123 2.77 15.47 -10.41
C ARG A 123 1.84 16.55 -10.96
N ARG A 124 0.54 16.27 -11.07
CA ARG A 124 -0.45 17.20 -11.61
C ARG A 124 -0.60 18.48 -10.77
N TYR A 125 -0.37 18.39 -9.46
CA TYR A 125 -0.38 19.53 -8.55
C TYR A 125 1.02 20.06 -8.21
N GLU A 126 2.04 19.65 -8.98
CA GLU A 126 3.43 20.12 -8.87
C GLU A 126 4.06 19.88 -7.48
N LYS A 127 3.65 18.80 -6.81
CA LYS A 127 4.19 18.38 -5.51
C LYS A 127 5.39 17.45 -5.72
N VAL A 128 6.52 18.05 -6.11
CA VAL A 128 7.74 17.34 -6.51
C VAL A 128 8.22 16.34 -5.46
N ASP A 129 8.40 16.77 -4.20
CA ASP A 129 8.92 15.89 -3.14
C ASP A 129 7.99 14.69 -2.88
N CYS A 130 6.67 14.90 -2.96
CA CYS A 130 5.69 13.82 -2.82
C CYS A 130 5.74 12.86 -4.02
N ALA A 131 5.88 13.38 -5.23
CA ALA A 131 5.99 12.57 -6.43
C ALA A 131 7.28 11.74 -6.44
N GLU A 132 8.40 12.31 -6.02
CA GLU A 132 9.69 11.61 -5.90
C GLU A 132 9.62 10.48 -4.88
N TYR A 133 9.09 10.77 -3.68
CA TYR A 133 8.93 9.75 -2.65
C TYR A 133 7.96 8.63 -3.06
N LEU A 134 6.84 8.96 -3.70
CA LEU A 134 5.89 7.95 -4.18
C LEU A 134 6.50 7.07 -5.29
N ALA A 135 7.22 7.67 -6.24
CA ALA A 135 7.91 6.92 -7.28
C ALA A 135 8.98 5.98 -6.68
N TRP A 136 9.71 6.46 -5.68
CA TRP A 136 10.67 5.66 -4.92
C TRP A 136 10.00 4.48 -4.21
N SER A 137 8.90 4.73 -3.51
CA SER A 137 8.12 3.70 -2.81
C SER A 137 7.54 2.66 -3.76
N GLU A 138 7.01 3.10 -4.91
CA GLU A 138 6.51 2.24 -5.97
C GLU A 138 7.60 1.34 -6.55
N ALA A 139 8.79 1.88 -6.85
CA ALA A 139 9.90 1.10 -7.36
C ALA A 139 10.38 0.04 -6.35
N LYS A 140 10.47 0.43 -5.07
CA LYS A 140 10.80 -0.48 -3.96
C LYS A 140 9.77 -1.60 -3.83
N HIS A 141 8.48 -1.27 -3.80
CA HIS A 141 7.39 -2.24 -3.70
C HIS A 141 7.33 -3.17 -4.92
N SER A 142 7.59 -2.64 -6.13
CA SER A 142 7.64 -3.44 -7.35
C SER A 142 8.74 -4.50 -7.31
N LEU A 143 9.92 -4.15 -6.79
CA LEU A 143 11.00 -5.12 -6.58
C LEU A 143 10.63 -6.16 -5.51
N GLN A 144 10.05 -5.73 -4.39
CA GLN A 144 9.59 -6.65 -3.33
C GLN A 144 8.55 -7.64 -3.82
N THR A 145 7.58 -7.17 -4.61
CA THR A 145 6.55 -8.00 -5.23
C THR A 145 7.17 -9.01 -6.18
N PHE A 146 8.09 -8.58 -7.04
CA PHE A 146 8.77 -9.49 -7.97
C PHE A 146 9.57 -10.58 -7.23
N ILE A 147 10.27 -10.23 -6.15
CA ILE A 147 10.95 -11.20 -5.28
C ILE A 147 9.95 -12.19 -4.69
N GLN A 148 8.79 -11.71 -4.22
CA GLN A 148 7.75 -12.55 -3.64
C GLN A 148 7.11 -13.48 -4.67
N ASP A 149 6.87 -13.00 -5.89
CA ASP A 149 6.33 -13.79 -7.00
C ASP A 149 7.29 -14.93 -7.37
N VAL A 150 8.59 -14.62 -7.53
CA VAL A 150 9.61 -15.64 -7.81
C VAL A 150 9.69 -16.66 -6.68
N ARG A 151 9.66 -16.23 -5.40
CA ARG A 151 9.63 -17.14 -4.26
C ARG A 151 8.41 -18.07 -4.29
N THR A 152 7.24 -17.52 -4.60
CA THR A 152 5.99 -18.28 -4.70
C THR A 152 6.07 -19.32 -5.82
N ILE A 153 6.61 -18.94 -6.98
CA ILE A 153 6.83 -19.83 -8.11
C ILE A 153 7.79 -20.97 -7.75
N VAL A 154 8.87 -20.68 -7.04
CA VAL A 154 9.87 -21.70 -6.65
C VAL A 154 9.36 -22.61 -5.53
N ALA A 155 8.47 -22.11 -4.66
CA ALA A 155 7.83 -22.90 -3.60
C ALA A 155 6.75 -23.85 -4.14
N ASP A 156 6.10 -23.49 -5.26
CA ASP A 156 5.07 -24.30 -5.92
C ASP A 156 5.69 -25.55 -6.57
N GLN A 157 5.56 -26.69 -5.88
CA GLN A 157 6.11 -27.96 -6.34
C GLN A 157 5.53 -28.40 -7.69
N GLU A 158 4.27 -28.08 -8.00
CA GLU A 158 3.62 -28.48 -9.26
C GLU A 158 4.18 -27.70 -10.45
N LYS A 159 4.44 -26.40 -10.27
CA LYS A 159 5.03 -25.56 -11.33
C LYS A 159 6.47 -25.92 -11.63
N ILE A 160 7.24 -26.37 -10.64
CA ILE A 160 8.66 -26.69 -10.79
C ILE A 160 8.93 -28.17 -11.11
N GLN A 161 7.97 -29.07 -10.91
CA GLN A 161 8.16 -30.52 -11.07
C GLN A 161 8.55 -30.85 -12.52
N GLY A 162 9.74 -31.41 -12.70
CA GLY A 162 10.29 -31.77 -14.02
C GLY A 162 10.74 -30.59 -14.89
N LYS A 163 10.61 -29.33 -14.42
CA LYS A 163 10.91 -28.12 -15.22
C LYS A 163 12.15 -27.35 -14.77
N LEU A 164 12.46 -27.33 -13.47
CA LEU A 164 13.68 -26.72 -12.95
C LEU A 164 14.66 -27.76 -12.38
N ASN A 165 15.93 -27.59 -12.73
CA ASN A 165 17.02 -28.32 -12.09
C ASN A 165 17.36 -27.72 -10.71
N LYS A 166 18.20 -28.43 -9.92
CA LYS A 166 18.57 -27.99 -8.56
C LYS A 166 19.36 -26.67 -8.58
N GLU A 167 20.14 -26.42 -9.62
CA GLU A 167 20.96 -25.21 -9.76
C GLU A 167 20.10 -23.97 -10.05
N GLU A 168 19.11 -24.08 -10.92
CA GLU A 168 18.14 -23.03 -11.25
C GLU A 168 17.29 -22.66 -10.04
N LYS A 169 16.85 -23.65 -9.25
CA LYS A 169 16.16 -23.41 -7.98
C LYS A 169 17.04 -22.65 -6.99
N ASN A 170 18.28 -23.09 -6.83
CA ASN A 170 19.24 -22.43 -5.94
C ASN A 170 19.57 -21.02 -6.43
N LEU A 171 19.67 -20.79 -7.75
CA LEU A 171 19.88 -19.47 -8.32
C LEU A 171 18.71 -18.54 -7.99
N CYS A 172 17.46 -18.96 -8.23
CA CYS A 172 16.29 -18.17 -7.87
C CYS A 172 16.28 -17.80 -6.38
N ILE A 173 16.52 -18.79 -5.50
CA ILE A 173 16.53 -18.57 -4.04
C ILE A 173 17.65 -17.59 -3.64
N ASN A 174 18.88 -17.82 -4.11
CA ASN A 174 20.03 -16.99 -3.77
C ASN A 174 19.87 -15.56 -4.29
N THR A 175 19.38 -15.39 -5.53
CA THR A 175 19.10 -14.07 -6.10
C THR A 175 17.99 -13.37 -5.30
N CYS A 176 16.89 -14.05 -4.96
CA CYS A 176 15.82 -13.46 -4.14
C CYS A 176 16.30 -13.03 -2.75
N SER A 177 17.10 -13.87 -2.09
CA SER A 177 17.68 -13.58 -0.78
C SER A 177 18.63 -12.40 -0.85
N GLY A 178 19.60 -12.41 -1.78
CA GLY A 178 20.54 -11.31 -1.94
C GLY A 178 19.87 -9.97 -2.27
N LYS A 179 18.82 -9.98 -3.09
CA LYS A 179 18.04 -8.76 -3.38
C LYS A 179 17.21 -8.30 -2.18
N SER A 180 16.67 -9.24 -1.38
CA SER A 180 15.97 -8.89 -0.13
C SER A 180 16.93 -8.27 0.89
N ASP A 181 18.12 -8.85 1.04
CA ASP A 181 19.16 -8.32 1.93
C ASP A 181 19.62 -6.94 1.49
N TRP A 182 19.74 -6.72 0.17
CA TRP A 182 20.04 -5.41 -0.38
C TRP A 182 18.95 -4.38 -0.04
N ILE A 183 17.66 -4.71 -0.21
CA ILE A 183 16.54 -3.81 0.14
C ILE A 183 16.57 -3.42 1.63
N ASN A 184 16.93 -4.36 2.51
CA ASN A 184 16.91 -4.14 3.96
C ASN A 184 18.13 -3.36 4.48
N ASN A 185 19.28 -3.45 3.80
CA ASN A 185 20.53 -2.84 4.25
C ASN A 185 20.86 -1.50 3.59
N ILE A 186 20.21 -1.17 2.47
CA ILE A 186 20.48 0.06 1.71
C ILE A 186 19.85 1.28 2.41
N LYS A 187 20.65 2.30 2.73
CA LYS A 187 20.18 3.51 3.45
C LYS A 187 19.73 4.64 2.53
N ASN A 188 20.38 4.82 1.38
CA ASN A 188 20.18 5.97 0.48
C ASN A 188 19.92 5.50 -0.97
N ALA A 189 19.12 4.45 -1.15
CA ALA A 189 18.75 4.01 -2.50
C ALA A 189 17.88 5.07 -3.18
N THR A 190 18.17 5.34 -4.45
CA THR A 190 17.33 6.15 -5.33
C THR A 190 16.25 5.29 -6.00
N THR A 191 15.24 5.93 -6.58
CA THR A 191 14.23 5.24 -7.41
C THR A 191 14.87 4.44 -8.54
N GLN A 192 15.91 5.01 -9.15
CA GLN A 192 16.64 4.39 -10.25
C GLN A 192 17.38 3.12 -9.81
N ASP A 193 17.96 3.12 -8.60
CA ASP A 193 18.62 1.93 -8.06
C ASP A 193 17.64 0.75 -7.94
N PHE A 194 16.42 0.98 -7.45
CA PHE A 194 15.40 -0.08 -7.36
C PHE A 194 14.99 -0.60 -8.74
N ILE A 195 14.81 0.29 -9.73
CA ILE A 195 14.48 -0.09 -11.10
C ILE A 195 15.61 -0.94 -11.72
N GLU A 196 16.86 -0.52 -11.52
CA GLU A 196 18.03 -1.25 -12.02
C GLU A 196 18.20 -2.60 -11.32
N GLN A 197 18.05 -2.66 -10.00
CA GLN A 197 18.13 -3.91 -9.25
C GLN A 197 17.05 -4.90 -9.68
N LYS A 198 15.84 -4.41 -9.98
CA LYS A 198 14.74 -5.20 -10.53
C LYS A 198 15.07 -5.70 -11.93
N LYS A 199 15.52 -4.82 -12.83
CA LYS A 199 15.91 -5.19 -14.18
C LYS A 199 17.02 -6.24 -14.20
N LEU A 200 18.07 -6.07 -13.38
CA LEU A 200 19.13 -7.06 -13.22
C LEU A 200 18.60 -8.40 -12.73
N MET A 201 17.62 -8.39 -11.84
CA MET A 201 16.99 -9.62 -11.34
C MET A 201 16.13 -10.28 -12.42
N GLU A 202 15.36 -9.50 -13.17
CA GLU A 202 14.60 -9.96 -14.33
C GLU A 202 15.54 -10.57 -15.37
N ASP A 203 16.63 -9.92 -15.75
CA ASP A 203 17.60 -10.42 -16.74
C ASP A 203 18.20 -11.77 -16.33
N VAL A 204 18.53 -11.95 -15.05
CA VAL A 204 19.06 -13.21 -14.51
C VAL A 204 18.01 -14.32 -14.50
N LEU A 205 16.75 -13.98 -14.20
CA LEU A 205 15.68 -14.97 -13.97
C LEU A 205 14.81 -15.21 -15.21
N MET A 206 14.81 -14.33 -16.20
CA MET A 206 13.99 -14.40 -17.41
C MET A 206 14.17 -15.74 -18.15
N PRO A 207 15.39 -16.29 -18.32
CA PRO A 207 15.55 -17.60 -18.95
C PRO A 207 14.82 -18.72 -18.20
N ILE A 208 14.78 -18.64 -16.87
CA ILE A 208 14.12 -19.63 -16.01
C ILE A 208 12.60 -19.45 -16.06
N LEU A 209 12.13 -18.21 -15.96
CA LEU A 209 10.70 -17.88 -16.04
C LEU A 209 10.10 -18.25 -17.41
N LEU A 210 10.85 -18.07 -18.50
CA LEU A 210 10.44 -18.51 -19.83
C LEU A 210 10.37 -20.04 -19.95
N LYS A 211 11.32 -20.78 -19.38
CA LYS A 211 11.26 -22.27 -19.33
C LYS A 211 10.01 -22.78 -18.60
N LEU A 212 9.61 -22.10 -17.54
CA LEU A 212 8.39 -22.42 -16.79
C LEU A 212 7.12 -22.21 -17.63
N ASN A 213 7.08 -21.14 -18.44
CA ASN A 213 5.93 -20.79 -19.26
C ASN A 213 5.86 -21.57 -20.58
N SER A 214 6.99 -21.88 -21.22
CA SER A 214 7.03 -22.52 -22.54
C SER A 214 6.57 -23.99 -22.55
N HIS A 215 6.68 -24.70 -21.42
CA HIS A 215 6.17 -26.07 -21.34
C HIS A 215 4.65 -26.19 -21.13
N THR A 216 3.96 -25.10 -20.78
CA THR A 216 2.48 -25.10 -20.73
C THR A 216 1.84 -25.19 -22.13
N ALA A 217 2.54 -24.73 -23.18
CA ALA A 217 2.10 -24.89 -24.57
C ALA A 217 2.32 -26.32 -25.12
N SER A 218 3.32 -27.04 -24.58
CA SER A 218 3.62 -28.42 -24.98
C SER A 218 2.57 -29.42 -24.45
N GLU A 219 2.09 -29.23 -23.22
CA GLU A 219 1.06 -30.10 -22.63
C GLU A 219 -0.32 -29.96 -23.30
N ALA A 220 -0.64 -28.79 -23.85
CA ALA A 220 -1.86 -28.58 -24.64
C ALA A 220 -1.81 -29.31 -26.00
N THR A 221 -0.61 -29.53 -26.56
CA THR A 221 -0.44 -30.20 -27.85
C THR A 221 -0.44 -31.72 -27.69
N VAL A 222 0.17 -32.26 -26.62
CA VAL A 222 0.21 -33.71 -26.37
C VAL A 222 -1.18 -34.28 -26.00
N ARG A 223 -2.04 -33.51 -25.33
CA ARG A 223 -3.44 -33.93 -25.06
C ARG A 223 -4.31 -33.98 -26.32
N ARG A 224 -3.93 -33.29 -27.40
CA ARG A 224 -4.69 -33.28 -28.66
C ARG A 224 -4.33 -34.45 -29.60
N VAL A 225 -3.14 -35.05 -29.44
CA VAL A 225 -2.70 -36.19 -30.26
C VAL A 225 -3.12 -37.54 -29.67
N LYS A 226 -3.46 -37.63 -28.38
CA LYS A 226 -3.97 -38.87 -27.76
C LYS A 226 -5.49 -39.07 -27.87
N ASN A 227 -6.21 -38.12 -28.47
CA ASN A 227 -7.67 -38.15 -28.65
C ASN A 227 -8.09 -38.15 -30.14
N ILE A 228 -7.23 -38.63 -31.04
CA ILE A 228 -7.56 -38.91 -32.45
C ILE A 228 -7.24 -40.37 -32.73
#